data_AF-A0A4Y4AY24-F1
#
_entry.id   AF-A0A4Y4AY24-F1
#
_cell.length_a   1.000
_cell.length_b   1.000
_cell.length_c   1.000
_cell.angle_alpha   90.00
_cell.angle_beta   90.00
_cell.angle_gamma   90.00
#
_symmetry.space_group_name_H-M   'P 1'
#
loop_
_entity.id
_entity.type
_entity.pdbx_description
1 polymer ?
#
loop_
_entity_poly.entity_id
_entity_poly.type
_entity_poly.pdbx_seq_one_letter_code
_entity_poly.pdbx_strand_id
1 'polypeptide(L)'
;MLFTSCANDKDDKSKNFVKIIESTKDGITENSVFTYNENQIVTADNSKEKTDFTYQNGLITKITTYNKATQLNVVLLYTYNKEKLVKVTSSEKYVIYYTHNDNGTVSYEKYTIDSQNEEQKICHGILSFKNKNLIKDECIFDNVTENSVSSSKTTFEYDAYNNPYFSISGYEKLLDHGAYVSKNNAVMTVAETASTIDGQTISSANMYTTKFKYDTDDYPTEQVSEESLTNPNYSKIQYLY
;
A
#
# COMPACT_ATOMS: atom_id res chain seq x y z
N MET A 1 -30.55 -27.51 31.84
CA MET A 1 -30.38 -27.77 30.40
C MET A 1 -29.18 -26.96 29.97
N LEU A 2 -28.05 -27.64 29.74
CA LEU A 2 -26.75 -27.05 29.40
C LEU A 2 -26.71 -26.82 27.89
N PHE A 3 -26.57 -25.57 27.44
CA PHE A 3 -26.14 -25.27 26.08
C PHE A 3 -24.69 -24.81 26.14
N THR A 4 -23.77 -25.75 25.96
CA THR A 4 -22.35 -25.43 25.73
C THR A 4 -22.20 -25.16 24.23
N SER A 5 -22.22 -23.90 23.84
CA SER A 5 -21.80 -23.50 22.49
C SER A 5 -20.28 -23.65 22.42
N CYS A 6 -19.79 -24.76 21.85
CA CYS A 6 -18.42 -24.83 21.37
C CYS A 6 -18.32 -23.95 20.12
N ALA A 7 -18.12 -22.65 20.32
CA ALA A 7 -17.47 -21.86 19.29
C ALA A 7 -16.05 -22.41 19.20
N ASN A 8 -15.71 -23.01 18.05
CA ASN A 8 -14.31 -23.21 17.72
C ASN A 8 -13.69 -21.82 17.62
N ASP A 9 -13.06 -21.37 18.70
CA ASP A 9 -12.05 -20.33 18.64
C ASP A 9 -10.95 -20.90 17.74
N LYS A 10 -11.02 -20.61 16.44
CA LYS A 10 -9.85 -20.70 15.58
C LYS A 10 -8.89 -19.68 16.16
N ASP A 11 -7.84 -20.15 16.83
CA ASP A 11 -6.71 -19.32 17.21
C ASP A 11 -6.33 -18.45 16.01
N ASP A 12 -6.49 -17.14 16.16
CA ASP A 12 -6.31 -16.10 15.13
C ASP A 12 -4.80 -15.91 14.85
N LYS A 13 -4.15 -16.99 14.43
CA LYS A 13 -2.72 -17.00 14.10
C LYS A 13 -2.57 -16.33 12.73
N SER A 14 -2.09 -15.10 12.78
CA SER A 14 -1.55 -14.36 11.63
C SER A 14 -0.66 -15.26 10.78
N LYS A 15 -0.88 -15.28 9.46
CA LYS A 15 -0.15 -16.14 8.53
C LYS A 15 0.74 -15.30 7.64
N ASN A 16 2.06 -15.41 7.83
CA ASN A 16 3.05 -14.67 7.03
C ASN A 16 3.47 -15.50 5.82
N PHE A 17 3.49 -14.90 4.64
CA PHE A 17 4.06 -15.54 3.46
C PHE A 17 5.59 -15.48 3.54
N VAL A 18 6.27 -16.59 3.31
CA VAL A 18 7.74 -16.66 3.26
C VAL A 18 8.28 -16.51 1.85
N LYS A 19 7.42 -16.72 0.84
CA LYS A 19 7.80 -16.58 -0.57
C LYS A 19 6.62 -16.18 -1.42
N ILE A 20 6.88 -15.31 -2.39
CA ILE A 20 5.97 -14.98 -3.47
C ILE A 20 6.62 -15.35 -4.81
N ILE A 21 5.82 -15.95 -5.69
CA ILE A 21 6.18 -16.23 -7.08
C ILE A 21 5.29 -15.39 -7.96
N GLU A 22 5.86 -14.43 -8.68
CA GLU A 22 5.15 -13.63 -9.67
C GLU A 22 5.46 -14.14 -11.07
N SER A 23 4.44 -14.39 -11.87
CA SER A 23 4.57 -14.82 -13.26
C SER A 23 3.76 -13.93 -14.20
N THR A 24 4.33 -13.64 -15.37
CA THR A 24 3.64 -12.93 -16.46
C THR A 24 2.96 -13.91 -17.42
N LYS A 25 2.14 -13.39 -18.33
CA LYS A 25 1.47 -14.19 -19.37
C LYS A 25 2.45 -14.95 -20.28
N ASP A 26 3.65 -14.40 -20.46
CA ASP A 26 4.71 -14.99 -21.28
C ASP A 26 5.59 -16.00 -20.51
N GLY A 27 5.22 -16.31 -19.27
CA GLY A 27 5.92 -17.29 -18.43
C GLY A 27 7.19 -16.78 -17.74
N ILE A 28 7.50 -15.49 -17.86
CA ILE A 28 8.58 -14.86 -17.07
C ILE A 28 8.19 -14.97 -15.60
N THR A 29 9.11 -15.44 -14.77
CA THR A 29 8.85 -15.68 -13.35
C THR A 29 9.91 -15.01 -12.48
N GLU A 30 9.45 -14.29 -11.45
CA GLU A 30 10.27 -13.66 -10.42
C GLU A 30 9.93 -14.27 -9.05
N ASN A 31 10.95 -14.47 -8.21
CA ASN A 31 10.76 -15.05 -6.89
C ASN A 31 11.19 -14.03 -5.85
N SER A 32 10.28 -13.65 -4.95
CA SER A 32 10.59 -12.84 -3.77
C SER A 32 10.56 -13.72 -2.53
N VAL A 33 11.62 -13.68 -1.74
CA VAL A 33 11.76 -14.43 -0.48
C VAL A 33 11.73 -13.45 0.68
N PHE A 34 10.99 -13.80 1.72
CA PHE A 34 10.72 -12.95 2.87
C PHE A 34 11.27 -13.60 4.13
N THR A 35 11.98 -12.82 4.94
CA THR A 35 12.48 -13.27 6.25
C THR A 35 11.80 -12.49 7.35
N TYR A 36 11.61 -13.13 8.51
CA TYR A 36 10.84 -12.55 9.61
C TYR A 36 11.56 -12.76 10.94
N ASN A 37 11.31 -11.83 11.86
CA ASN A 37 11.46 -12.02 13.29
C ASN A 37 10.04 -12.00 13.90
N GLU A 38 9.52 -13.17 14.26
CA GLU A 38 8.10 -13.36 14.58
C GLU A 38 7.20 -12.86 13.43
N ASN A 39 6.42 -11.79 13.65
CA ASN A 39 5.55 -11.16 12.66
C ASN A 39 6.12 -9.87 12.06
N GLN A 40 7.37 -9.52 12.39
CA GLN A 40 8.07 -8.38 11.78
C GLN A 40 8.84 -8.88 10.56
N ILE A 41 8.49 -8.38 9.38
CA ILE A 41 9.28 -8.64 8.17
C ILE A 41 10.66 -8.01 8.36
N VAL A 42 11.73 -8.76 8.18
CA VAL A 42 13.11 -8.25 8.29
C VAL A 42 13.60 -7.88 6.90
N THR A 43 13.41 -8.77 5.92
CA THR A 43 13.82 -8.55 4.53
C THR A 43 12.80 -9.08 3.54
N ALA A 44 12.72 -8.44 2.37
CA ALA A 44 12.21 -9.00 1.13
C ALA A 44 13.34 -9.00 0.09
N ASP A 45 13.59 -10.12 -0.59
CA ASP A 45 14.72 -10.23 -1.51
C ASP A 45 14.31 -10.97 -2.79
N ASN A 46 14.64 -10.41 -3.95
CA ASN A 46 14.39 -11.01 -5.27
C ASN A 46 15.60 -10.79 -6.21
N SER A 47 15.48 -11.13 -7.50
CA SER A 47 16.61 -10.99 -8.44
C SER A 47 17.00 -9.53 -8.73
N LYS A 48 16.07 -8.57 -8.54
CA LYS A 48 16.20 -7.17 -8.93
C LYS A 48 16.57 -6.27 -7.76
N GLU A 49 16.05 -6.54 -6.59
CA GLU A 49 16.18 -5.67 -5.42
C GLU A 49 16.15 -6.44 -4.10
N LYS A 50 16.63 -5.78 -3.06
CA LYS A 50 16.50 -6.22 -1.67
C LYS A 50 15.92 -5.08 -0.85
N THR A 51 14.91 -5.36 -0.05
CA THR A 51 14.28 -4.40 0.85
C THR A 51 14.50 -4.83 2.29
N ASP A 52 15.10 -3.95 3.09
CA ASP A 52 15.34 -4.14 4.52
C ASP A 52 14.38 -3.25 5.34
N PHE A 53 13.80 -3.80 6.41
CA PHE A 53 12.84 -3.13 7.28
C PHE A 53 13.43 -2.94 8.68
N THR A 54 13.24 -1.76 9.26
CA THR A 54 13.66 -1.46 10.64
C THR A 54 12.46 -1.10 11.49
N TYR A 55 12.47 -1.57 12.73
CA TYR A 55 11.35 -1.45 13.66
C TYR A 55 11.71 -0.69 14.93
N GLN A 56 10.71 -0.03 15.50
CA GLN A 56 10.70 0.44 16.87
C GLN A 56 9.33 0.19 17.48
N ASN A 57 9.26 -0.54 18.60
CA ASN A 57 8.02 -0.87 19.31
C ASN A 57 6.92 -1.47 18.40
N GLY A 58 7.30 -2.36 17.48
CA GLY A 58 6.37 -3.00 16.55
C GLY A 58 5.96 -2.15 15.33
N LEU A 59 6.43 -0.92 15.23
CA LEU A 59 6.18 -0.02 14.09
C LEU A 59 7.39 0.00 13.14
N ILE A 60 7.15 -0.03 11.84
CA ILE A 60 8.20 0.13 10.82
C ILE A 60 8.64 1.60 10.79
N THR A 61 9.88 1.89 11.17
CA THR A 61 10.42 3.26 11.19
C THR A 61 11.31 3.58 10.00
N LYS A 62 11.79 2.56 9.28
CA LYS A 62 12.61 2.73 8.08
C LYS A 62 12.42 1.56 7.13
N ILE A 63 12.32 1.87 5.83
CA ILE A 63 12.43 0.91 4.73
C ILE A 63 13.61 1.35 3.86
N THR A 64 14.48 0.41 3.50
CA THR A 64 15.59 0.65 2.58
C THR A 64 15.52 -0.35 1.44
N THR A 65 15.29 0.16 0.23
CA THR A 65 15.26 -0.64 -1.00
C THR A 65 16.56 -0.46 -1.75
N TYR A 66 17.34 -1.53 -1.86
CA TYR A 66 18.57 -1.62 -2.62
C TYR A 66 18.29 -2.21 -4.01
N ASN A 67 18.52 -1.42 -5.06
CA ASN A 67 18.44 -1.91 -6.43
C ASN A 67 19.74 -2.62 -6.81
N LYS A 68 19.68 -3.91 -7.14
CA LYS A 68 20.87 -4.73 -7.43
C LYS A 68 21.54 -4.38 -8.76
N ALA A 69 20.79 -3.83 -9.71
CA ALA A 69 21.32 -3.44 -11.02
C ALA A 69 22.07 -2.10 -10.96
N THR A 70 21.48 -1.08 -10.32
CA THR A 70 22.07 0.26 -10.22
C THR A 70 22.96 0.43 -9.00
N GLN A 71 22.87 -0.47 -8.02
CA GLN A 71 23.53 -0.41 -6.72
C GLN A 71 23.15 0.82 -5.88
N LEU A 72 22.00 1.43 -6.20
CA LEU A 72 21.47 2.59 -5.47
C LEU A 72 20.49 2.15 -4.38
N ASN A 73 20.42 2.94 -3.32
CA ASN A 73 19.45 2.78 -2.24
C ASN A 73 18.40 3.88 -2.31
N VAL A 74 17.13 3.49 -2.13
CA VAL A 74 16.04 4.39 -1.76
C VAL A 74 15.71 4.14 -0.29
N VAL A 75 15.64 5.19 0.52
CA VAL A 75 15.37 5.12 1.95
C VAL A 75 14.10 5.91 2.25
N LEU A 76 13.13 5.24 2.87
CA LEU A 76 11.95 5.86 3.45
C LEU A 76 12.05 5.84 4.98
N LEU A 77 11.83 6.99 5.61
CA LEU A 77 11.81 7.16 7.07
C LEU A 77 10.39 7.50 7.52
N TYR A 78 9.89 6.75 8.49
CA TYR A 78 8.53 6.85 9.03
C TYR A 78 8.57 7.39 10.45
N THR A 79 7.89 8.51 10.68
CA THR A 79 7.82 9.17 11.99
C THR A 79 6.41 9.07 12.55
N TYR A 80 6.31 8.67 13.83
CA TYR A 80 5.05 8.42 14.51
C TYR A 80 4.84 9.35 15.71
N ASN A 81 3.59 9.68 15.98
CA ASN A 81 3.14 10.27 17.23
C ASN A 81 2.06 9.37 17.85
N LYS A 82 2.33 8.77 19.02
CA LYS A 82 1.41 7.82 19.70
C LYS A 82 0.84 6.78 18.71
N GLU A 83 1.73 6.08 18.01
CA GLU A 83 1.44 5.02 17.01
C GLU A 83 0.74 5.48 15.71
N LYS A 84 0.42 6.77 15.58
CA LYS A 84 -0.12 7.34 14.33
C LYS A 84 1.03 7.86 13.46
N LEU A 85 1.10 7.41 12.21
CA LEU A 85 2.06 7.93 11.24
C LEU A 85 1.77 9.41 10.99
N VAL A 86 2.76 10.28 11.17
CA VAL A 86 2.62 11.74 10.99
C VAL A 86 3.53 12.29 9.90
N LYS A 87 4.61 11.57 9.53
CA LYS A 87 5.54 12.02 8.49
C LYS A 87 6.24 10.85 7.82
N VAL A 88 6.38 10.93 6.50
CA VAL A 88 7.26 10.08 5.69
C VAL A 88 8.29 10.97 5.00
N THR A 89 9.57 10.61 5.03
CA THR A 89 10.63 11.31 4.29
C THR A 89 11.37 10.33 3.40
N SER A 90 11.60 10.71 2.15
CA SER A 90 12.31 9.89 1.17
C SER A 90 13.69 10.46 0.81
N SER A 91 14.67 9.59 0.61
CA SER A 91 15.96 9.96 0.01
C SER A 91 15.82 10.49 -1.42
N GLU A 92 14.69 10.21 -2.09
CA GLU A 92 14.34 10.74 -3.41
C GLU A 92 13.72 12.15 -3.36
N LYS A 93 14.02 12.91 -2.30
CA LYS A 93 13.68 14.32 -2.18
C LYS A 93 12.16 14.58 -2.19
N TYR A 94 11.41 13.79 -1.43
CA TYR A 94 10.04 14.13 -1.10
C TYR A 94 9.72 13.87 0.37
N VAL A 95 8.67 14.54 0.85
CA VAL A 95 8.12 14.39 2.20
C VAL A 95 6.60 14.36 2.14
N ILE A 96 5.98 13.58 3.01
CA ILE A 96 4.53 13.54 3.19
C ILE A 96 4.24 13.79 4.66
N TYR A 97 3.35 14.75 4.95
CA TYR A 97 2.84 15.02 6.29
C TYR A 97 1.42 14.49 6.42
N TYR A 98 1.09 13.90 7.57
CA TYR A 98 -0.23 13.30 7.84
C TYR A 98 -0.88 13.91 9.08
N THR A 99 -2.18 14.20 8.97
CA THR A 99 -3.03 14.66 10.06
C THR A 99 -4.22 13.71 10.23
N HIS A 100 -4.36 13.14 11.42
CA HIS A 100 -5.43 12.19 11.74
C HIS A 100 -6.65 12.93 12.29
N ASN A 101 -7.77 12.82 11.59
CA ASN A 101 -9.00 13.57 11.90
C ASN A 101 -9.93 12.78 12.83
N ASP A 102 -10.78 13.48 13.58
CA ASP A 102 -11.73 12.87 14.52
C ASP A 102 -12.83 12.05 13.83
N ASN A 103 -13.10 12.31 12.55
CA ASN A 103 -14.06 11.56 11.74
C ASN A 103 -13.50 10.23 11.18
N GLY A 104 -12.25 9.88 11.54
CA GLY A 104 -11.59 8.64 11.11
C GLY A 104 -10.90 8.71 9.75
N THR A 105 -10.90 9.87 9.06
CA THR A 105 -10.05 10.08 7.87
C THR A 105 -8.65 10.55 8.24
N VAL A 106 -7.72 10.47 7.29
CA VAL A 106 -6.37 11.04 7.45
C VAL A 106 -6.13 12.02 6.30
N SER A 107 -5.92 13.29 6.63
CA SER A 107 -5.48 14.30 5.66
C SER A 107 -3.98 14.18 5.44
N TYR A 108 -3.49 14.48 4.23
CA TYR A 108 -2.06 14.52 3.94
C TYR A 108 -1.68 15.66 3.00
N GLU A 109 -0.41 16.05 3.08
CA GLU A 109 0.22 17.00 2.16
C GLU A 109 1.55 16.41 1.70
N LYS A 110 1.79 16.38 0.38
CA LYS A 110 3.00 15.84 -0.22
C LYS A 110 3.81 16.97 -0.86
N TYR A 111 5.12 16.97 -0.62
CA TYR A 111 6.05 17.99 -1.11
C TYR A 111 7.25 17.34 -1.80
N THR A 112 7.75 17.96 -2.87
CA THR A 112 9.12 17.73 -3.36
C THR A 112 10.09 18.65 -2.61
N ILE A 113 11.33 18.22 -2.45
CA ILE A 113 12.41 18.99 -1.85
C ILE A 113 13.37 19.40 -2.97
N ASP A 114 13.55 20.70 -3.20
CA ASP A 114 14.43 21.19 -4.26
C ASP A 114 15.92 21.16 -3.89
N SER A 115 16.77 21.70 -4.77
CA SER A 115 18.22 21.75 -4.56
C SER A 115 18.66 22.66 -3.41
N GLN A 116 17.79 23.57 -2.97
CA GLN A 116 18.00 24.50 -1.86
C GLN A 116 17.47 23.92 -0.53
N ASN A 117 16.90 22.71 -0.57
CA ASN A 117 16.17 22.05 0.51
C ASN A 117 14.88 22.78 0.91
N GLU A 118 14.25 23.48 -0.01
CA GLU A 118 12.92 24.07 0.20
C GLU A 118 11.83 23.07 -0.23
N GLU A 119 10.75 23.03 0.55
CA GLU A 119 9.60 22.15 0.29
C GLU A 119 8.62 22.82 -0.67
N GLN A 120 8.40 22.20 -1.83
CA GLN A 120 7.44 22.63 -2.84
C GLN A 120 6.24 21.69 -2.83
N LYS A 121 5.06 22.22 -2.50
CA LYS A 121 3.83 21.42 -2.37
C LYS A 121 3.42 20.85 -3.71
N ILE A 122 3.23 19.54 -3.77
CA ILE A 122 2.79 18.81 -4.96
C ILE A 122 1.28 18.65 -4.94
N CYS A 123 0.75 18.14 -3.83
CA CYS A 123 -0.68 17.87 -3.69
C CYS A 123 -1.08 17.77 -2.21
N HIS A 124 -2.37 17.95 -1.95
CA HIS A 124 -3.00 17.67 -0.66
C HIS A 124 -4.22 16.80 -0.82
N GLY A 125 -4.45 15.92 0.15
CA GLY A 125 -5.43 14.85 0.00
C GLY A 125 -6.00 14.30 1.28
N ILE A 126 -6.91 13.34 1.12
CA ILE A 126 -7.61 12.65 2.21
C ILE A 126 -7.64 11.15 1.93
N LEU A 127 -7.22 10.38 2.92
CA LEU A 127 -7.39 8.94 2.99
C LEU A 127 -8.64 8.62 3.82
N SER A 128 -9.57 7.85 3.24
CA SER A 128 -10.80 7.44 3.90
C SER A 128 -10.78 5.94 4.19
N PHE A 129 -11.07 5.57 5.44
CA PHE A 129 -11.07 4.19 5.88
C PHE A 129 -12.46 3.71 6.29
N LYS A 130 -12.74 2.43 6.04
CA LYS A 130 -13.93 1.74 6.55
C LYS A 130 -13.55 0.31 6.91
N ASN A 131 -13.93 -0.14 8.10
CA ASN A 131 -13.65 -1.51 8.59
C ASN A 131 -12.16 -1.91 8.49
N LYS A 132 -11.25 -0.96 8.74
CA LYS A 132 -9.78 -1.12 8.60
C LYS A 132 -9.29 -1.33 7.16
N ASN A 133 -10.11 -1.01 6.16
CA ASN A 133 -9.72 -0.97 4.75
C ASN A 133 -9.65 0.49 4.27
N LEU A 134 -8.60 0.84 3.52
CA LEU A 134 -8.53 2.10 2.77
C LEU A 134 -9.53 2.03 1.62
N ILE A 135 -10.65 2.74 1.71
CA ILE A 135 -11.69 2.70 0.66
C ILE A 135 -11.51 3.77 -0.41
N LYS A 136 -10.76 4.83 -0.08
CA LYS A 136 -10.57 5.97 -0.98
C LYS A 136 -9.31 6.77 -0.61
N ASP A 137 -8.55 7.14 -1.63
CA ASP A 137 -7.48 8.14 -1.60
C ASP A 137 -7.81 9.21 -2.63
N GLU A 138 -7.87 10.47 -2.22
CA GLU A 138 -8.17 11.61 -3.07
C GLU A 138 -7.09 12.68 -2.88
N CYS A 139 -6.48 13.17 -3.98
CA CYS A 139 -5.52 14.28 -3.96
C CYS A 139 -5.93 15.38 -4.94
N ILE A 140 -5.72 16.64 -4.52
CA ILE A 140 -5.79 17.84 -5.37
C ILE A 140 -4.36 18.32 -5.59
N PHE A 141 -3.96 18.46 -6.85
CA PHE A 141 -2.62 18.90 -7.23
C PHE A 141 -2.50 20.42 -7.07
N ASP A 142 -1.48 20.85 -6.34
CA ASP A 142 -1.19 22.26 -6.04
C ASP A 142 -0.24 22.90 -7.07
N ASN A 143 0.48 22.08 -7.85
CA ASN A 143 1.49 22.51 -8.83
C ASN A 143 0.92 22.67 -10.26
N VAL A 144 -0.29 23.24 -10.37
CA VAL A 144 -1.00 23.42 -11.65
C VAL A 144 -0.97 24.88 -12.10
N THR A 145 -1.27 25.13 -13.38
CA THR A 145 -1.32 26.49 -13.95
C THR A 145 -2.43 27.33 -13.30
N GLU A 146 -2.27 28.65 -13.30
CA GLU A 146 -3.31 29.59 -12.84
C GLU A 146 -4.65 29.30 -13.55
N ASN A 147 -5.77 29.38 -12.82
CA ASN A 147 -7.13 29.02 -13.28
C ASN A 147 -7.34 27.56 -13.68
N SER A 148 -6.47 26.65 -13.23
CA SER A 148 -6.70 25.21 -13.37
C SER A 148 -6.81 24.49 -12.03
N VAL A 149 -7.61 23.43 -12.01
CA VAL A 149 -7.70 22.49 -10.88
C VAL A 149 -7.48 21.10 -11.44
N SER A 150 -6.56 20.35 -10.86
CA SER A 150 -6.35 18.94 -11.20
C SER A 150 -6.46 18.09 -9.95
N SER A 151 -7.05 16.91 -10.07
CA SER A 151 -7.22 15.98 -8.96
C SER A 151 -7.09 14.53 -9.42
N SER A 152 -6.65 13.68 -8.51
CA SER A 152 -6.74 12.23 -8.62
C SER A 152 -7.62 11.67 -7.51
N LYS A 153 -8.28 10.55 -7.81
CA LYS A 153 -9.06 9.79 -6.83
C LYS A 153 -8.93 8.32 -7.14
N THR A 154 -8.52 7.54 -6.15
CA THR A 154 -8.47 6.08 -6.23
C THR A 154 -9.46 5.51 -5.23
N THR A 155 -10.38 4.66 -5.68
CA THR A 155 -11.31 3.93 -4.81
C THR A 155 -11.04 2.43 -4.87
N PHE A 156 -11.36 1.74 -3.78
CA PHE A 156 -11.06 0.32 -3.62
C PHE A 156 -12.29 -0.44 -3.14
N GLU A 157 -12.55 -1.58 -3.77
CA GLU A 157 -13.51 -2.57 -3.29
C GLU A 157 -12.79 -3.82 -2.81
N TYR A 158 -13.34 -4.44 -1.78
CA TYR A 158 -12.69 -5.52 -1.04
C TYR A 158 -13.55 -6.77 -0.99
N ASP A 159 -12.87 -7.91 -0.92
CA ASP A 159 -13.48 -9.16 -0.49
C ASP A 159 -13.66 -9.21 1.04
N ALA A 160 -14.03 -10.38 1.56
CA ALA A 160 -14.11 -10.66 2.99
C ALA A 160 -12.88 -11.38 3.56
N TYR A 161 -11.88 -11.70 2.74
CA TYR A 161 -10.76 -12.58 3.07
C TYR A 161 -9.52 -11.78 3.52
N ASN A 162 -8.56 -12.43 4.15
CA ASN A 162 -7.43 -11.75 4.78
C ASN A 162 -6.43 -11.23 3.73
N ASN A 163 -6.00 -9.97 3.88
CA ASN A 163 -4.82 -9.47 3.19
C ASN A 163 -3.55 -9.95 3.93
N PRO A 164 -2.64 -10.67 3.28
CA PRO A 164 -1.44 -11.19 3.93
C PRO A 164 -0.51 -10.08 4.47
N TYR A 165 -0.47 -8.91 3.84
CA TYR A 165 0.34 -7.78 4.33
C TYR A 165 -0.19 -7.22 5.66
N PHE A 166 -1.50 -7.30 5.91
CA PHE A 166 -2.11 -6.83 7.16
C PHE A 166 -1.72 -7.68 8.38
N SER A 167 -1.21 -8.90 8.15
CA SER A 167 -0.68 -9.77 9.21
C SER A 167 0.72 -9.39 9.66
N ILE A 168 1.45 -8.61 8.84
CA ILE A 168 2.79 -8.15 9.13
C ILE A 168 2.71 -6.97 10.10
N SER A 169 3.42 -7.07 11.22
CA SER A 169 3.39 -6.05 12.27
C SER A 169 3.73 -4.66 11.72
N GLY A 170 2.87 -3.68 11.98
CA GLY A 170 3.07 -2.27 11.64
C GLY A 170 2.86 -1.93 10.17
N TYR A 171 2.61 -2.91 9.29
CA TYR A 171 2.43 -2.66 7.85
C TYR A 171 1.15 -1.85 7.58
N GLU A 172 0.10 -2.07 8.37
CA GLU A 172 -1.17 -1.34 8.27
C GLU A 172 -1.04 0.16 8.61
N LYS A 173 0.12 0.58 9.13
CA LYS A 173 0.41 1.99 9.45
C LYS A 173 1.08 2.75 8.30
N LEU A 174 1.52 2.07 7.23
CA LEU A 174 2.27 2.67 6.12
C LEU A 174 1.34 3.33 5.10
N LEU A 175 0.77 4.49 5.46
CA LEU A 175 -0.34 5.12 4.72
C LEU A 175 -0.04 5.47 3.24
N ASP A 176 1.21 5.44 2.81
CA ASP A 176 1.70 5.60 1.43
C ASP A 176 1.69 4.30 0.60
N HIS A 177 1.30 3.16 1.18
CA HIS A 177 1.28 1.85 0.52
C HIS A 177 -0.09 1.47 -0.10
N GLY A 178 -1.04 2.41 -0.19
CA GLY A 178 -2.34 2.20 -0.84
C GLY A 178 -3.13 1.03 -0.24
N ALA A 179 -3.76 0.21 -1.09
CA ALA A 179 -4.61 -0.89 -0.62
C ALA A 179 -3.87 -1.98 0.18
N TYR A 180 -2.54 -2.05 0.13
CA TYR A 180 -1.79 -3.06 0.89
C TYR A 180 -1.89 -2.85 2.42
N VAL A 181 -2.25 -1.66 2.89
CA VAL A 181 -2.49 -1.42 4.32
C VAL A 181 -3.85 -1.91 4.83
N SER A 182 -4.71 -2.37 3.92
CA SER A 182 -6.08 -2.78 4.24
C SER A 182 -6.15 -4.18 4.82
N LYS A 183 -7.13 -4.42 5.69
CA LYS A 183 -7.40 -5.75 6.28
C LYS A 183 -7.74 -6.82 5.25
N ASN A 184 -8.50 -6.46 4.22
CA ASN A 184 -8.99 -7.38 3.20
C ASN A 184 -8.29 -7.19 1.85
N ASN A 185 -8.42 -8.17 0.94
CA ASN A 185 -7.80 -8.03 -0.38
C ASN A 185 -8.66 -7.14 -1.27
N ALA A 186 -8.02 -6.17 -1.93
CA ALA A 186 -8.68 -5.33 -2.91
C ALA A 186 -8.94 -6.15 -4.19
N VAL A 187 -10.21 -6.33 -4.53
CA VAL A 187 -10.67 -7.06 -5.73
C VAL A 187 -10.95 -6.11 -6.89
N MET A 188 -11.17 -4.83 -6.61
CA MET A 188 -11.33 -3.79 -7.61
C MET A 188 -10.65 -2.51 -7.15
N THR A 189 -9.99 -1.83 -8.09
CA THR A 189 -9.45 -0.48 -7.91
C THR A 189 -9.93 0.38 -9.07
N VAL A 190 -10.51 1.54 -8.78
CA VAL A 190 -10.88 2.52 -9.80
C VAL A 190 -10.03 3.76 -9.59
N ALA A 191 -9.27 4.13 -10.62
CA ALA A 191 -8.40 5.30 -10.61
C ALA A 191 -8.96 6.36 -11.55
N GLU A 192 -9.32 7.50 -10.99
CA GLU A 192 -9.92 8.63 -11.69
C GLU A 192 -8.97 9.83 -11.66
N THR A 193 -8.91 10.55 -12.78
CA THR A 193 -8.29 11.88 -12.83
C THR A 193 -9.28 12.86 -13.42
N ALA A 194 -9.24 14.09 -12.93
CA ALA A 194 -10.03 15.19 -13.47
C ALA A 194 -9.16 16.44 -13.52
N SER A 195 -9.29 17.21 -14.59
CA SER A 195 -8.66 18.52 -14.74
C SER A 195 -9.66 19.50 -15.33
N THR A 196 -9.80 20.66 -14.70
CA THR A 196 -10.61 21.77 -15.20
C THR A 196 -9.68 22.90 -15.57
N ILE A 197 -9.73 23.36 -16.82
CA ILE A 197 -8.96 24.48 -17.36
C ILE A 197 -9.95 25.43 -18.04
N ASP A 198 -9.96 26.70 -17.64
CA ASP A 198 -10.85 27.73 -18.21
C ASP A 198 -12.32 27.30 -18.29
N GLY A 199 -12.79 26.58 -17.26
CA GLY A 199 -14.16 26.08 -17.15
C GLY A 199 -14.48 24.82 -17.97
N GLN A 200 -13.52 24.27 -18.73
CA GLN A 200 -13.66 22.98 -19.42
C GLN A 200 -13.06 21.86 -18.59
N THR A 201 -13.81 20.77 -18.38
CA THR A 201 -13.36 19.61 -17.60
C THR A 201 -13.05 18.43 -18.50
N ILE A 202 -11.85 17.87 -18.33
CA ILE A 202 -11.45 16.59 -18.89
C ILE A 202 -11.29 15.60 -17.74
N SER A 203 -11.87 14.41 -17.87
CA SER A 203 -11.76 13.36 -16.87
C SER A 203 -11.48 12.01 -17.51
N SER A 204 -10.78 11.15 -16.77
CA SER A 204 -10.57 9.75 -17.15
C SER A 204 -10.78 8.84 -15.95
N ALA A 205 -11.14 7.59 -16.21
CA ALA A 205 -11.30 6.56 -15.21
C ALA A 205 -10.79 5.23 -15.77
N ASN A 206 -9.94 4.55 -15.02
CA ASN A 206 -9.50 3.18 -15.30
C ASN A 206 -9.92 2.26 -14.17
N MET A 207 -10.39 1.06 -14.52
CA MET A 207 -10.84 0.05 -13.57
C MET A 207 -9.95 -1.18 -13.67
N TYR A 208 -9.37 -1.57 -12.54
CA TYR A 208 -8.49 -2.72 -12.43
C TYR A 208 -9.17 -3.77 -11.53
N THR A 209 -9.23 -5.01 -12.00
CA THR A 209 -9.83 -6.11 -11.23
C THR A 209 -8.82 -7.20 -10.92
N THR A 210 -8.96 -7.77 -9.74
CA THR A 210 -8.09 -8.82 -9.25
C THR A 210 -8.93 -9.98 -8.72
N LYS A 211 -8.55 -11.20 -9.11
CA LYS A 211 -9.19 -12.43 -8.66
C LYS A 211 -8.23 -13.20 -7.75
N PHE A 212 -8.76 -13.79 -6.70
CA PHE A 212 -7.98 -14.53 -5.72
C PHE A 212 -8.52 -15.95 -5.55
N LYS A 213 -7.64 -16.84 -5.09
CA LYS A 213 -8.00 -18.13 -4.49
C LYS A 213 -7.42 -18.17 -3.09
N TYR A 214 -8.11 -18.82 -2.17
CA TYR A 214 -7.75 -18.84 -0.75
C TYR A 214 -7.55 -20.26 -0.24
N ASP A 215 -6.81 -20.37 0.85
CA ASP A 215 -6.76 -21.60 1.65
C ASP A 215 -7.91 -21.66 2.68
N THR A 216 -7.87 -22.64 3.57
CA THR A 216 -8.88 -22.86 4.62
C THR A 216 -8.82 -21.87 5.78
N ASP A 217 -7.78 -21.04 5.81
CA ASP A 217 -7.54 -20.00 6.81
C ASP A 217 -7.87 -18.61 6.24
N ASP A 218 -8.53 -18.56 5.08
CA ASP A 218 -8.98 -17.34 4.42
C ASP A 218 -7.82 -16.44 3.93
N TYR A 219 -6.62 -17.00 3.72
CA TYR A 219 -5.47 -16.30 3.15
C TYR A 219 -5.30 -16.62 1.65
N PRO A 220 -4.88 -15.66 0.82
CA PRO A 220 -4.74 -15.88 -0.61
C PRO A 220 -3.57 -16.83 -0.89
N THR A 221 -3.79 -17.84 -1.72
CA THR A 221 -2.75 -18.72 -2.27
C THR A 221 -2.40 -18.37 -3.70
N GLU A 222 -3.32 -17.71 -4.40
CA GLU A 222 -3.17 -17.23 -5.77
C GLU A 222 -3.88 -15.89 -5.94
N GLN A 223 -3.27 -15.00 -6.70
CA GLN A 223 -3.86 -13.74 -7.17
C GLN A 223 -3.61 -13.61 -8.68
N VAL A 224 -4.60 -13.13 -9.42
CA VAL A 224 -4.52 -12.89 -10.87
C VAL A 224 -5.11 -11.52 -11.19
N SER A 225 -4.35 -10.70 -11.90
CA SER A 225 -4.78 -9.41 -12.46
C SER A 225 -4.37 -9.33 -13.92
N GLU A 226 -5.27 -8.85 -14.79
CA GLU A 226 -4.93 -8.59 -16.21
C GLU A 226 -4.10 -7.31 -16.37
N GLU A 227 -4.41 -6.31 -15.53
CA GLU A 227 -3.71 -5.04 -15.39
C GLU A 227 -3.98 -4.49 -13.98
N SER A 228 -3.11 -3.61 -13.52
CA SER A 228 -3.19 -2.92 -12.24
C SER A 228 -2.58 -1.52 -12.35
N LEU A 229 -2.76 -0.70 -11.31
CA LEU A 229 -2.18 0.63 -11.20
C LEU A 229 -0.65 0.66 -11.40
N THR A 230 0.05 -0.37 -10.93
CA THR A 230 1.53 -0.42 -10.91
C THR A 230 2.11 -1.41 -11.92
N ASN A 231 1.28 -2.30 -12.47
CA ASN A 231 1.67 -3.24 -13.50
C ASN A 231 0.59 -3.28 -14.61
N PRO A 232 0.85 -2.69 -15.79
CA PRO A 232 -0.10 -2.67 -16.90
C PRO A 232 -0.21 -4.04 -17.61
N ASN A 233 0.56 -5.02 -17.19
CA ASN A 233 0.57 -6.35 -17.77
C ASN A 233 -0.09 -7.35 -16.84
N TYR A 234 -0.50 -8.47 -17.43
CA TYR A 234 -0.98 -9.62 -16.69
C TYR A 234 0.05 -10.06 -15.66
N SER A 235 -0.42 -10.24 -14.43
CA SER A 235 0.36 -10.79 -13.33
C SER A 235 -0.44 -11.88 -12.63
N LYS A 236 0.25 -13.00 -12.41
CA LYS A 236 -0.19 -14.06 -11.50
C LYS A 236 0.80 -14.14 -10.35
N ILE A 237 0.28 -14.04 -9.14
CA ILE A 237 1.07 -14.12 -7.91
C ILE A 237 0.64 -15.37 -7.15
N GLN A 238 1.61 -16.18 -6.72
CA GLN A 238 1.40 -17.30 -5.82
C GLN A 238 2.05 -17.00 -4.47
N TYR A 239 1.29 -17.19 -3.41
CA TYR A 239 1.74 -16.97 -2.04
C TYR A 239 2.09 -18.32 -1.41
N LEU A 240 3.29 -18.41 -0.83
CA LEU A 240 3.74 -19.54 -0.04
C LEU A 240 3.97 -19.06 1.39
N TYR A 241 3.29 -19.69 2.33
CA TYR A 241 3.32 -19.41 3.76
C TYR A 241 4.23 -20.39 4.50
#